data_AF-X1MZ04-F1
#
_entry.id   AF-X1MZ04-F1
#
_cell.length_a   1.000
_cell.length_b   1.000
_cell.length_c   1.000
_cell.angle_alpha   90.00
_cell.angle_beta   90.00
_cell.angle_gamma   90.00
#
_symmetry.space_group_name_H-M   'P 1'
#
loop_
_entity.id
_entity.type
_entity.pdbx_description
1 polymer ?
#
loop_
_entity_poly.entity_id
_entity_poly.type
_entity_poly.pdbx_seq_one_letter_code
_entity_poly.pdbx_strand_id
1 'polypeptide(L)' 'MVKYIAYCRKSTDEKDKQAFLIESQLQELKEFTRKENLQIVETITESKSAK' A
#
# COMPACT_ATOMS: atom_id res chain seq x y z
N MET A 1 -11.85 -13.75 -14.30
CA MET A 1 -10.80 -13.69 -13.26
C MET A 1 -10.93 -12.37 -12.55
N VAL A 2 -11.00 -12.38 -11.22
CA VAL A 2 -11.16 -11.16 -10.43
C VAL A 2 -9.80 -10.48 -10.29
N LYS A 3 -9.74 -9.21 -10.68
CA LYS A 3 -8.55 -8.37 -10.63
C LYS A 3 -8.70 -7.39 -9.48
N TYR A 4 -7.66 -7.25 -8.67
CA TYR A 4 -7.66 -6.43 -7.47
C TYR A 4 -6.69 -5.25 -7.63
N ILE A 5 -6.99 -4.14 -6.96
CA ILE A 5 -6.11 -2.98 -6.90
C ILE A 5 -5.68 -2.81 -5.45
N ALA A 6 -4.38 -2.67 -5.24
CA ALA A 6 -3.82 -2.34 -3.93
C ALA A 6 -3.89 -0.82 -3.76
N TYR A 7 -4.67 -0.31 -2.80
CA TYR A 7 -4.73 1.12 -2.49
C TYR A 7 -4.18 1.36 -1.09
N CYS A 8 -3.10 2.12 -1.00
CA CYS A 8 -2.45 2.51 0.23
C CYS A 8 -2.52 4.03 0.37
N ARG A 9 -3.08 4.55 1.47
CA ARG A 9 -3.20 6.00 1.71
C ARG A 9 -2.44 6.42 2.96
N LYS A 10 -1.67 7.51 2.87
CA LYS A 10 -0.98 8.18 3.99
C LYS A 10 -1.68 9.49 4.32
N SER A 11 -1.98 9.72 5.61
CA SER A 11 -2.63 10.96 6.07
C SER A 11 -1.79 11.84 7.01
N THR A 12 -0.49 11.57 7.18
CA THR A 12 0.36 12.28 8.16
C THR A 12 1.73 12.68 7.62
N ASP A 13 2.16 13.93 7.91
CA ASP A 13 3.34 14.61 7.36
C ASP A 13 4.68 14.24 8.04
N GLU A 14 4.75 13.14 8.80
CA GLU A 14 6.04 12.69 9.36
C GLU A 14 6.86 11.97 8.27
N LYS A 15 7.71 12.73 7.60
CA LYS A 15 8.50 12.29 6.44
C LYS A 15 9.56 11.24 6.76
N ASP A 16 10.18 11.30 7.95
CA ASP A 16 11.39 10.49 8.21
C ASP A 16 11.14 9.22 9.03
N LYS A 17 10.15 9.18 9.93
CA LYS A 17 9.83 7.97 10.71
C LYS A 17 8.81 7.05 10.03
N GLN A 18 7.95 7.60 9.16
CA GLN A 18 6.82 6.84 8.61
C GLN A 18 7.05 6.27 7.21
N ALA A 19 8.21 6.53 6.56
CA ALA A 19 8.56 5.83 5.32
C ALA A 19 8.65 4.31 5.55
N PHE A 20 9.18 3.90 6.70
CA PHE A 20 9.24 2.50 7.14
C PHE A 20 7.84 1.86 7.29
N LEU A 21 6.83 2.65 7.62
CA LEU A 21 5.46 2.15 7.82
C LEU A 21 4.77 1.79 6.49
N ILE A 22 4.98 2.57 5.44
CA ILE A 22 4.38 2.29 4.12
C ILE A 22 5.03 1.09 3.45
N GLU A 23 6.36 0.99 3.50
CA GLU A 23 7.03 -0.18 2.92
C GLU A 23 6.60 -1.47 3.61
N SER A 24 6.43 -1.44 4.94
CA SER A 24 5.89 -2.56 5.71
C SER A 24 4.46 -2.91 5.27
N GLN A 25 3.57 -1.93 5.12
CA GLN A 25 2.19 -2.17 4.63
C GLN A 25 2.18 -2.75 3.21
N LEU A 26 3.02 -2.25 2.30
CA LEU A 26 3.13 -2.76 0.94
C LEU A 26 3.68 -4.20 0.91
N GLN A 27 4.63 -4.49 1.80
CA GLN A 27 5.22 -5.82 1.93
C GLN A 27 4.20 -6.82 2.47
N GLU A 28 3.45 -6.45 3.50
CA GLU A 28 2.35 -7.26 4.05
C GLU A 28 1.26 -7.50 3.01
N LEU A 29 0.90 -6.48 2.22
CA LEU A 29 -0.08 -6.61 1.13
C LEU A 29 0.41 -7.53 0.01
N LYS A 30 1.72 -7.47 -0.33
CA LYS A 30 2.36 -8.39 -1.27
C LYS A 30 2.35 -9.83 -0.75
N GLU A 31 2.65 -10.05 0.52
CA GLU A 31 2.59 -11.38 1.11
C GLU A 31 1.17 -11.92 1.15
N PHE A 32 0.20 -11.09 1.53
CA PHE A 32 -1.21 -11.46 1.53
C PHE A 32 -1.70 -11.86 0.14
N THR A 33 -1.41 -11.04 -0.88
CA THR A 33 -1.81 -11.33 -2.26
C THR A 33 -1.13 -12.56 -2.84
N ARG A 34 0.12 -12.83 -2.46
CA ARG A 34 0.83 -14.07 -2.79
C ARG A 34 0.20 -15.29 -2.10
N LYS A 35 -0.18 -15.17 -0.83
CA LYS A 35 -0.77 -16.26 -0.03
C LYS A 35 -2.18 -16.61 -0.52
N GLU A 36 -2.98 -15.60 -0.82
CA GLU A 36 -4.36 -15.72 -1.29
C GLU A 36 -4.45 -15.90 -2.84
N ASN A 37 -3.32 -15.91 -3.54
CA ASN A 37 -3.23 -16.05 -4.99
C ASN A 37 -4.07 -15.00 -5.75
N LEU A 38 -4.09 -13.78 -5.22
CA LEU A 38 -4.84 -12.65 -5.75
C LEU A 38 -4.04 -11.95 -6.85
N GLN A 39 -4.68 -11.70 -7.99
CA GLN A 39 -4.09 -10.88 -9.05
C GLN A 39 -4.26 -9.40 -8.74
N ILE A 40 -3.19 -8.76 -8.26
CA ILE A 40 -3.10 -7.29 -8.20
C ILE A 40 -2.73 -6.77 -9.59
N VAL A 41 -3.57 -5.90 -10.15
CA VAL A 41 -3.29 -5.24 -11.44
C VAL A 41 -2.56 -3.92 -11.28
N GLU A 42 -2.75 -3.25 -10.14
CA GLU A 42 -2.15 -1.94 -9.90
C GLU A 42 -2.01 -1.68 -8.39
N THR A 43 -0.94 -0.98 -8.02
CA THR A 43 -0.71 -0.51 -6.65
C THR A 43 -0.69 1.00 -6.66
N ILE A 44 -1.67 1.61 -6.00
CA ILE A 44 -1.86 3.05 -5.89
C ILE A 44 -1.47 3.48 -4.49
N THR A 45 -0.52 4.40 -4.40
CA THR A 45 -0.09 5.02 -3.15
C THR A 45 -0.46 6.50 -3.16
N GLU A 46 -1.42 6.90 -2.30
CA GLU A 46 -1.88 8.28 -2.21
C GLU A 46 -1.35 8.92 -0.91
N SER A 47 -0.49 9.93 -1.04
CA SER A 47 -0.01 10.76 0.07
C SER A 47 -0.73 12.10 0.05
N LYS A 48 -1.93 12.16 0.65
CA LYS A 48 -2.67 13.41 0.74
C LYS A 48 -2.11 14.21 1.92
N SER A 49 -1.23 15.16 1.65
CA SER A 49 -0.90 16.21 2.62
C SER A 49 -2.13 17.12 2.74
N ALA A 50 -2.68 17.21 3.95
CA ALA A 50 -3.63 18.27 4.26
C ALA A 50 -2.86 19.59 4.17
N LYS A 51 -3.18 20.41 3.18
CA LYS A 51 -2.73 21.79 3.10
C LYS A 51 -3.95 22.70 3.26
#